data_AF-A0A2S6RHU5-F1
#
_entry.id   AF-A0A2S6RHU5-F1
#
_cell.length_a   1.000
_cell.length_b   1.000
_cell.length_c   1.000
_cell.angle_alpha   90.00
_cell.angle_beta   90.00
_cell.angle_gamma   90.00
#
_symmetry.space_group_name_H-M   'P 1'
#
loop_
_entity.id
_entity.type
_entity.pdbx_description
1 polymer ?
#
loop_
_entity_poly.entity_id
_entity_poly.type
_entity_poly.pdbx_seq_one_letter_code
_entity_poly.pdbx_strand_id
1 'polypeptide(L)'
;MLPRISVFSLGGTIAMGASAPGKGVSLSHSAAMLVDAVPALAEIAEIDASSFRQLPSPDITLDDLAALAREIDRRLDDGVRGIVVTQGTDTIEESAFVIDRLVHKDAPVVFTGAMRNPTMPGPDGPANLHHAVITALEQQARGIGTLVVLNDEIHAARYVQKLHTTNPAAFQSSPAGPVGWILEGR
;
A
#
# COMPACT_ATOMS: atom_id res chain seq x y z
N MET A 1 -22.32 -7.09 -8.31
CA MET A 1 -21.01 -7.71 -8.03
C MET A 1 -20.10 -6.62 -7.50
N LEU A 2 -19.33 -6.91 -6.45
CA LEU A 2 -18.33 -5.98 -5.95
C LEU A 2 -17.17 -5.86 -6.97
N PRO A 3 -16.50 -4.70 -7.05
CA PRO A 3 -15.30 -4.55 -7.86
C PRO A 3 -14.17 -5.43 -7.36
N ARG A 4 -13.36 -5.95 -8.30
CA ARG A 4 -12.16 -6.73 -7.97
C ARG A 4 -10.96 -5.81 -7.74
N ILE A 5 -10.24 -6.01 -6.65
CA ILE A 5 -8.96 -5.35 -6.34
C ILE A 5 -7.89 -6.42 -6.14
N SER A 6 -6.68 -6.17 -6.62
CA SER A 6 -5.51 -6.98 -6.25
C SER A 6 -4.69 -6.29 -5.18
N VAL A 7 -4.39 -7.00 -4.09
CA VAL A 7 -3.52 -6.54 -3.01
C VAL A 7 -2.21 -7.32 -3.08
N PHE A 8 -1.12 -6.63 -3.35
CA PHE A 8 0.23 -7.20 -3.26
C PHE A 8 0.87 -6.83 -1.93
N SER A 9 1.55 -7.78 -1.31
CA SER A 9 2.47 -7.48 -0.20
C SER A 9 3.91 -7.67 -0.63
N LEU A 10 4.75 -6.70 -0.30
CA LEU A 10 6.20 -6.75 -0.40
C LEU A 10 6.87 -6.98 0.96
N GLY A 11 6.10 -6.95 2.06
CA GLY A 11 6.60 -7.07 3.43
C GLY A 11 6.61 -5.73 4.19
N GLY A 12 7.65 -5.55 5.01
CA GLY A 12 7.82 -4.39 5.89
C GLY A 12 6.92 -4.36 7.14
N THR A 13 6.93 -3.21 7.83
CA THR A 13 6.34 -3.01 9.16
C THR A 13 4.87 -3.44 9.25
N ILE A 14 4.08 -3.18 8.22
CA ILE A 14 2.66 -3.57 8.15
C ILE A 14 2.48 -5.09 8.20
N ALA A 15 3.44 -5.85 7.66
CA ALA A 15 3.45 -7.31 7.61
C ALA A 15 4.17 -7.97 8.79
N MET A 16 4.56 -7.20 9.82
CA MET A 16 5.21 -7.75 11.01
C MET A 16 4.21 -8.42 11.94
N GLY A 17 4.59 -9.58 12.48
CA GLY A 17 3.86 -10.30 13.52
C GLY A 17 4.75 -10.59 14.73
N ALA A 18 4.12 -10.98 15.83
CA ALA A 18 4.82 -11.42 17.03
C ALA A 18 5.63 -12.69 16.72
N SER A 19 6.91 -12.70 17.06
CA SER A 19 7.72 -13.92 17.03
C SER A 19 7.56 -14.68 18.35
N ALA A 20 8.15 -15.89 18.42
CA ALA A 20 8.21 -16.67 19.66
C ALA A 20 8.63 -15.81 20.87
N PRO A 21 8.18 -16.13 22.10
CA PRO A 21 8.47 -15.34 23.29
C PRO A 21 9.97 -15.01 23.40
N GLY A 22 10.30 -13.71 23.52
CA GLY A 22 11.67 -13.21 23.61
C GLY A 22 12.40 -12.94 22.29
N LYS A 23 11.77 -13.17 21.12
CA LYS A 23 12.39 -12.96 19.79
C LYS A 23 11.95 -11.69 19.04
N GLY A 24 11.17 -10.81 19.66
CA GLY A 24 10.72 -9.57 19.03
C GLY A 24 9.68 -9.80 17.92
N VAL A 25 9.72 -8.97 16.88
CA VAL A 25 8.78 -9.00 15.73
C VAL A 25 9.49 -9.44 14.45
N SER A 26 8.80 -10.20 13.59
CA SER A 26 9.32 -10.66 12.30
C SER A 26 8.27 -10.49 11.20
N LEU A 27 8.73 -10.35 9.95
CA LEU A 27 7.85 -10.35 8.78
C LEU A 27 7.18 -11.71 8.69
N SER A 28 5.91 -11.80 9.08
CA SER A 28 5.20 -13.08 9.22
C SER A 28 3.74 -13.02 8.80
N HIS A 29 3.15 -11.83 8.64
CA HIS A 29 1.82 -11.70 8.08
C HIS A 29 1.86 -11.79 6.56
N SER A 30 1.02 -12.66 5.99
CA SER A 30 0.77 -12.73 4.55
C SER A 30 -0.19 -11.61 4.11
N ALA A 31 -0.25 -11.36 2.80
CA ALA A 31 -1.23 -10.41 2.25
C ALA A 31 -2.68 -10.76 2.63
N ALA A 32 -3.02 -12.06 2.65
CA ALA A 32 -4.34 -12.53 3.08
C ALA A 32 -4.61 -12.19 4.56
N MET A 33 -3.63 -12.40 5.44
CA MET A 33 -3.77 -12.04 6.86
C MET A 33 -3.96 -10.53 7.07
N LEU A 34 -3.31 -9.69 6.25
CA LEU A 34 -3.50 -8.24 6.31
C LEU A 34 -4.93 -7.85 5.90
N VAL A 35 -5.47 -8.48 4.86
CA VAL A 35 -6.84 -8.24 4.38
C VAL A 35 -7.87 -8.76 5.40
N ASP A 36 -7.69 -9.97 5.93
CA ASP A 36 -8.57 -10.57 6.93
C ASP A 36 -8.64 -9.77 8.24
N ALA A 37 -7.56 -9.06 8.58
CA ALA A 37 -7.52 -8.16 9.73
C ALA A 37 -8.39 -6.89 9.56
N VAL A 38 -8.93 -6.64 8.36
CA VAL A 38 -9.78 -5.48 8.04
C VAL A 38 -11.12 -5.96 7.44
N PRO A 39 -12.05 -6.46 8.27
CA PRO A 39 -13.30 -7.08 7.77
C PRO A 39 -14.16 -6.17 6.88
N ALA A 40 -14.11 -4.84 7.10
CA ALA A 40 -14.83 -3.86 6.30
C ALA A 40 -14.47 -3.89 4.80
N LEU A 41 -13.28 -4.41 4.45
CA LEU A 41 -12.87 -4.56 3.04
C LEU A 41 -13.81 -5.48 2.24
N ALA A 42 -14.38 -6.51 2.89
CA ALA A 42 -15.30 -7.44 2.25
C ALA A 42 -16.64 -6.80 1.85
N GLU A 43 -16.95 -5.62 2.40
CA GLU A 43 -18.16 -4.87 2.06
C GLU A 43 -17.99 -4.02 0.79
N ILE A 44 -16.75 -3.71 0.41
CA ILE A 44 -16.45 -2.74 -0.67
C ILE A 44 -15.77 -3.36 -1.90
N ALA A 45 -15.05 -4.48 -1.76
CA ALA A 45 -14.34 -5.11 -2.86
C ALA A 45 -14.24 -6.64 -2.73
N GLU A 46 -14.15 -7.31 -3.88
CA GLU A 46 -13.63 -8.67 -3.98
C GLU A 46 -12.10 -8.58 -4.08
N ILE A 47 -11.39 -9.02 -3.03
CA ILE A 47 -9.94 -8.84 -2.92
C ILE A 47 -9.20 -10.12 -3.26
N ASP A 48 -8.28 -10.04 -4.21
CA ASP A 48 -7.27 -11.06 -4.47
C ASP A 48 -5.94 -10.63 -3.84
N ALA A 49 -5.56 -11.31 -2.75
CA ALA A 49 -4.39 -10.96 -1.94
C ALA A 49 -3.21 -11.90 -2.23
N SER A 50 -2.06 -11.34 -2.59
CA SER A 50 -0.84 -12.09 -2.93
C SER A 50 0.39 -11.54 -2.22
N SER A 51 1.09 -12.40 -1.46
CA SER A 51 2.42 -12.08 -0.90
C SER A 51 3.47 -12.17 -2.01
N PHE A 52 3.67 -11.10 -2.76
CA PHE A 52 4.57 -11.04 -3.92
C PHE A 52 6.06 -11.12 -3.51
N ARG A 53 6.41 -10.44 -2.41
CA ARG A 53 7.70 -10.49 -1.73
C ARG A 53 7.49 -10.40 -0.22
N GLN A 54 8.54 -10.70 0.54
CA GLN A 54 8.54 -10.59 2.00
C GLN A 54 9.91 -10.08 2.47
N LEU A 55 10.18 -8.82 2.12
CA LEU A 55 11.47 -8.16 2.32
C LEU A 55 11.31 -6.94 3.24
N PRO A 56 12.36 -6.57 4.00
CA PRO A 56 12.53 -5.20 4.48
C PRO A 56 12.54 -4.24 3.29
N SER A 57 11.92 -3.06 3.44
CA SER A 57 11.82 -2.13 2.31
C SER A 57 13.17 -1.64 1.75
N PRO A 58 14.25 -1.48 2.53
CA PRO A 58 15.57 -1.17 1.97
C PRO A 58 16.18 -2.28 1.09
N ASP A 59 15.67 -3.51 1.19
CA ASP A 59 16.17 -4.67 0.43
C ASP A 59 15.38 -4.87 -0.89
N ILE A 60 14.36 -4.05 -1.15
CA ILE A 60 13.58 -4.12 -2.39
C ILE A 60 14.42 -3.59 -3.55
N THR A 61 14.61 -4.41 -4.58
CA THR A 61 15.44 -4.06 -5.74
C THR A 61 14.62 -3.51 -6.90
N LEU A 62 15.27 -2.86 -7.86
CA LEU A 62 14.63 -2.47 -9.13
C LEU A 62 14.11 -3.68 -9.92
N ASP A 63 14.75 -4.84 -9.81
CA ASP A 63 14.28 -6.08 -10.45
C ASP A 63 12.99 -6.59 -9.81
N ASP A 64 12.85 -6.46 -8.48
CA ASP A 64 11.60 -6.76 -7.78
C ASP A 64 10.48 -5.83 -8.23
N LEU A 65 10.76 -4.53 -8.36
CA LEU A 65 9.79 -3.53 -8.82
C LEU A 65 9.42 -3.71 -10.29
N ALA A 66 10.37 -4.07 -11.16
CA ALA A 66 10.10 -4.41 -12.54
C ALA A 66 9.24 -5.69 -12.66
N ALA A 67 9.46 -6.67 -11.79
CA ALA A 67 8.62 -7.86 -11.71
C ALA A 67 7.21 -7.52 -11.21
N LEU A 68 7.10 -6.66 -10.19
CA LEU A 68 5.82 -6.19 -9.67
C LEU A 68 5.04 -5.43 -10.74
N ALA A 69 5.67 -4.52 -11.50
CA ALA A 69 5.03 -3.78 -12.57
C ALA A 69 4.40 -4.70 -13.63
N ARG A 70 5.13 -5.76 -14.05
CA ARG A 70 4.59 -6.76 -14.99
C ARG A 70 3.37 -7.49 -14.44
N GLU A 71 3.41 -7.85 -13.15
CA GLU A 71 2.29 -8.52 -12.50
C GLU A 71 1.09 -7.57 -12.32
N ILE A 72 1.33 -6.29 -12.02
CA ILE A 72 0.31 -5.24 -12.00
C ILE A 72 -0.38 -5.13 -13.35
N ASP A 73 0.38 -4.99 -14.44
CA ASP A 73 -0.18 -4.90 -15.79
C ASP A 73 -1.04 -6.12 -16.12
N ARG A 74 -0.57 -7.32 -15.75
CA ARG A 74 -1.32 -8.56 -15.94
C ARG A 74 -2.65 -8.56 -15.18
N ARG A 75 -2.67 -8.14 -13.91
CA ARG A 75 -3.92 -8.07 -13.13
C ARG A 75 -4.90 -7.06 -13.71
N LEU A 76 -4.39 -5.91 -14.15
CA LEU A 76 -5.20 -4.87 -14.77
C LEU A 76 -5.80 -5.36 -16.10
N ASP A 77 -5.05 -6.11 -16.89
CA ASP A 77 -5.54 -6.74 -18.12
C ASP A 77 -6.57 -7.87 -17.85
N ASP A 78 -6.46 -8.55 -16.71
CA ASP A 78 -7.48 -9.50 -16.20
C ASP A 78 -8.75 -8.79 -15.65
N GLY A 79 -8.81 -7.46 -15.73
CA GLY A 79 -9.99 -6.66 -15.43
C GLY A 79 -10.18 -6.29 -13.96
N VAL A 80 -9.13 -6.32 -13.13
CA VAL A 80 -9.22 -5.73 -11.78
C VAL A 80 -9.35 -4.21 -11.87
N ARG A 81 -10.11 -3.61 -10.96
CA ARG A 81 -10.42 -2.18 -10.97
C ARG A 81 -9.23 -1.30 -10.58
N GLY A 82 -8.37 -1.81 -9.72
CA GLY A 82 -7.22 -1.12 -9.16
C GLY A 82 -6.32 -2.07 -8.38
N ILE A 83 -5.15 -1.56 -8.01
CA ILE A 83 -4.11 -2.28 -7.29
C ILE A 83 -3.82 -1.59 -5.97
N VAL A 84 -3.61 -2.37 -4.92
CA VAL A 84 -3.00 -1.91 -3.66
C VAL A 84 -1.69 -2.67 -3.43
N VAL A 85 -0.64 -1.95 -3.04
CA VAL A 85 0.66 -2.52 -2.68
C VAL A 85 0.99 -2.16 -1.24
N THR A 86 1.18 -3.17 -0.40
CA THR A 86 1.62 -3.01 1.00
C THR A 86 3.13 -3.19 1.11
N GLN A 87 3.80 -2.26 1.78
CA GLN A 87 5.26 -2.26 1.93
C GLN A 87 5.70 -1.64 3.28
N GLY A 88 6.97 -1.85 3.65
CA GLY A 88 7.66 -1.08 4.68
C GLY A 88 7.91 0.36 4.23
N THR A 89 7.80 1.29 5.17
CA THR A 89 7.72 2.73 4.85
C THR A 89 9.04 3.37 4.47
N ASP A 90 10.20 2.75 4.72
CA ASP A 90 11.50 3.41 4.53
C ASP A 90 11.81 3.76 3.07
N THR A 91 11.27 2.99 2.11
CA THR A 91 11.52 3.20 0.67
C THR A 91 10.21 3.19 -0.14
N ILE A 92 9.06 3.47 0.50
CA ILE A 92 7.76 3.53 -0.20
C ILE A 92 7.78 4.61 -1.29
N GLU A 93 8.38 5.77 -1.02
CA GLU A 93 8.46 6.87 -1.98
C GLU A 93 9.21 6.47 -3.25
N GLU A 94 10.34 5.77 -3.12
CA GLU A 94 11.15 5.30 -4.23
C GLU A 94 10.42 4.22 -5.04
N SER A 95 9.85 3.24 -4.34
CA SER A 95 9.14 2.11 -4.96
C SER A 95 7.90 2.58 -5.71
N ALA A 96 7.12 3.47 -5.10
CA ALA A 96 5.95 4.09 -5.73
C ALA A 96 6.37 4.91 -6.95
N PHE A 97 7.46 5.69 -6.86
CA PHE A 97 7.97 6.46 -7.99
C PHE A 97 8.40 5.58 -9.17
N VAL A 98 9.07 4.47 -8.91
CA VAL A 98 9.47 3.51 -9.96
C VAL A 98 8.24 2.89 -10.62
N ILE A 99 7.26 2.42 -9.84
CA ILE A 99 6.03 1.85 -10.41
C ILE A 99 5.25 2.90 -11.22
N ASP A 100 5.22 4.16 -10.78
CA ASP A 100 4.63 5.28 -11.51
C ASP A 100 5.27 5.49 -12.90
N ARG A 101 6.52 5.05 -13.08
CA ARG A 101 7.23 5.10 -14.38
C ARG A 101 7.11 3.84 -15.21
N LEU A 102 6.79 2.70 -14.59
CA LEU A 102 6.73 1.41 -15.28
C LEU A 102 5.31 1.01 -15.68
N VAL A 103 4.29 1.46 -14.94
CA VAL A 103 2.88 1.16 -15.21
C VAL A 103 2.24 2.36 -15.92
N HIS A 104 1.66 2.11 -17.10
CA HIS A 104 1.09 3.15 -17.97
C HIS A 104 -0.43 2.99 -18.16
N LYS A 105 -1.10 2.37 -17.19
CA LYS A 105 -2.54 2.13 -17.20
C LYS A 105 -3.25 3.22 -16.39
N ASP A 106 -4.46 3.58 -16.80
CA ASP A 106 -5.27 4.58 -16.07
C ASP A 106 -5.84 4.06 -14.74
N ALA A 107 -5.81 2.75 -14.52
CA ALA A 107 -6.31 2.16 -13.28
C ALA A 107 -5.42 2.57 -12.09
N PRO A 108 -5.99 2.87 -10.91
CA PRO A 108 -5.19 3.34 -9.80
C PRO A 108 -4.26 2.26 -9.26
N VAL A 109 -3.02 2.64 -8.98
CA VAL A 109 -2.06 1.83 -8.23
C VAL A 109 -1.73 2.57 -6.94
N VAL A 110 -2.06 1.99 -5.80
CA VAL A 110 -1.98 2.65 -4.50
C VAL A 110 -1.02 1.92 -3.58
N PHE A 111 0.06 2.57 -3.20
CA PHE A 111 0.97 2.08 -2.17
C PHE A 111 0.50 2.48 -0.78
N THR A 112 0.73 1.61 0.19
CA THR A 112 0.47 1.89 1.60
C THR A 112 1.40 1.10 2.51
N GLY A 113 1.44 1.47 3.78
CA GLY A 113 2.29 0.85 4.79
C GLY A 113 1.81 1.18 6.19
N ALA A 114 2.69 0.98 7.18
CA ALA A 114 2.41 1.30 8.57
C ALA A 114 3.66 1.84 9.25
N MET A 115 3.52 2.89 10.06
CA MET A 115 4.57 3.41 10.94
C MET A 115 4.61 2.65 12.27
N ARG A 116 3.49 2.06 12.70
CA ARG A 116 3.37 1.22 13.90
C ARG A 116 3.06 -0.21 13.49
N ASN A 117 3.83 -1.15 14.03
CA ASN A 117 3.60 -2.56 13.76
C ASN A 117 2.31 -3.05 14.48
N PRO A 118 1.70 -4.16 14.04
CA PRO A 118 0.45 -4.69 14.59
C PRO A 118 0.46 -5.04 16.09
N THR A 119 1.63 -5.20 16.71
CA THR A 119 1.75 -5.52 18.15
C THR A 119 1.77 -4.26 19.04
N MET A 120 1.91 -3.08 18.46
CA MET A 120 1.92 -1.81 19.19
C MET A 120 0.50 -1.29 19.47
N PRO A 121 0.29 -0.53 20.55
CA PRO A 121 -0.96 0.21 20.74
C PRO A 121 -1.21 1.20 19.59
N GLY A 122 -2.45 1.20 19.08
CA GLY A 122 -2.87 2.08 17.98
C GLY A 122 -2.13 1.82 16.67
N PRO A 123 -2.13 0.58 16.14
CA PRO A 123 -1.52 0.27 14.85
C PRO A 123 -2.26 1.02 13.73
N ASP A 124 -1.53 1.59 12.79
CA ASP A 124 -2.06 2.39 11.68
C ASP A 124 -2.29 1.56 10.39
N GLY A 125 -1.67 0.38 10.29
CA GLY A 125 -1.79 -0.51 9.12
C GLY A 125 -3.23 -0.85 8.69
N PRO A 126 -4.14 -1.25 9.60
CA PRO A 126 -5.53 -1.56 9.24
C PRO A 126 -6.28 -0.40 8.57
N ALA A 127 -6.16 0.81 9.14
CA ALA A 127 -6.79 2.02 8.59
C ALA A 127 -6.15 2.40 7.25
N ASN A 128 -4.81 2.40 7.17
CA ASN A 128 -4.08 2.70 5.96
C ASN A 128 -4.44 1.74 4.80
N LEU A 129 -4.57 0.43 5.08
CA LEU A 129 -4.99 -0.56 4.07
C LEU A 129 -6.43 -0.34 3.61
N HIS A 130 -7.36 -0.09 4.55
CA HIS A 130 -8.74 0.23 4.22
C HIS A 130 -8.83 1.45 3.29
N HIS A 131 -8.10 2.50 3.65
CA HIS A 131 -8.03 3.75 2.92
C HIS A 131 -7.39 3.59 1.54
N ALA A 132 -6.33 2.79 1.42
CA ALA A 132 -5.72 2.47 0.14
C ALA A 132 -6.69 1.73 -0.81
N VAL A 133 -7.51 0.80 -0.28
CA VAL A 133 -8.53 0.10 -1.08
C VAL A 133 -9.64 1.06 -1.52
N ILE A 134 -10.11 1.96 -0.64
CA ILE A 134 -11.07 3.02 -1.04
C ILE A 134 -10.49 3.85 -2.19
N THR A 135 -9.27 4.37 -2.04
CA THR A 135 -8.62 5.15 -3.10
C THR A 135 -8.48 4.35 -4.40
N ALA A 136 -8.16 3.06 -4.33
CA ALA A 136 -8.02 2.20 -5.51
C ALA A 136 -9.36 1.95 -6.24
N LEU A 137 -10.50 2.16 -5.57
CA LEU A 137 -11.84 2.04 -6.13
C LEU A 137 -12.38 3.34 -6.71
N GLU A 138 -11.81 4.48 -6.34
CA GLU A 138 -12.32 5.79 -6.70
C GLU A 138 -12.08 6.14 -8.17
N GLN A 139 -13.14 6.62 -8.83
CA GLN A 139 -13.06 7.04 -10.23
C GLN A 139 -12.14 8.27 -10.39
N GLN A 140 -12.09 9.13 -9.38
CA GLN A 140 -11.24 10.32 -9.36
C GLN A 140 -9.75 9.97 -9.26
N ALA A 141 -9.39 8.80 -8.73
CA ALA A 141 -8.00 8.36 -8.65
C ALA A 141 -7.44 7.87 -10.00
N ARG A 142 -8.29 7.65 -11.00
CA ARG A 142 -7.86 7.16 -12.32
C ARG A 142 -7.08 8.21 -13.09
N GLY A 143 -6.01 7.78 -13.75
CA GLY A 143 -5.16 8.65 -14.58
C GLY A 143 -4.32 9.68 -13.79
N ILE A 144 -4.35 9.65 -12.45
CA ILE A 144 -3.49 10.50 -11.61
C ILE A 144 -2.04 9.97 -11.56
N GLY A 145 -1.85 8.69 -11.85
CA GLY A 145 -0.60 7.95 -11.69
C GLY A 145 -0.62 7.08 -10.43
N THR A 146 0.55 6.66 -9.98
CA THR A 146 0.69 5.90 -8.73
C THR A 146 0.54 6.82 -7.53
N LEU A 147 -0.19 6.34 -6.53
CA LEU A 147 -0.51 7.05 -5.31
C LEU A 147 0.12 6.36 -4.10
N VAL A 148 0.32 7.13 -3.04
CA VAL A 148 0.73 6.64 -1.72
C VAL A 148 -0.31 7.12 -0.70
N VAL A 149 -0.87 6.20 0.07
CA VAL A 149 -1.92 6.50 1.07
C VAL A 149 -1.44 6.07 2.45
N LEU A 150 -1.28 7.05 3.35
CA LEU A 150 -1.00 6.85 4.77
C LEU A 150 -1.63 7.99 5.57
N ASN A 151 -2.08 7.71 6.80
CA ASN A 151 -2.56 8.74 7.73
C ASN A 151 -3.66 9.63 7.09
N ASP A 152 -4.61 9.00 6.41
CA ASP A 152 -5.76 9.64 5.77
C ASP A 152 -5.41 10.62 4.62
N GLU A 153 -4.13 10.70 4.23
CA GLU A 153 -3.65 11.55 3.14
C GLU A 153 -3.36 10.71 1.90
N ILE A 154 -3.71 11.25 0.73
CA ILE A 154 -3.43 10.67 -0.58
C ILE A 154 -2.35 11.50 -1.24
N HIS A 155 -1.22 10.90 -1.57
CA HIS A 155 -0.08 11.58 -2.16
C HIS A 155 0.21 11.04 -3.57
N ALA A 156 0.57 11.93 -4.51
CA ALA A 156 1.15 11.49 -5.77
C ALA A 156 2.58 10.96 -5.55
N ALA A 157 2.90 9.79 -6.10
CA ALA A 157 4.20 9.14 -5.95
C ALA A 157 5.39 10.04 -6.36
N ARG A 158 5.16 10.96 -7.30
CA ARG A 158 6.16 11.94 -7.76
C ARG A 158 6.67 12.90 -6.68
N TYR A 159 5.84 13.23 -5.69
CA TYR A 159 6.13 14.31 -4.74
C TYR A 159 6.27 13.84 -3.29
N VAL A 160 5.79 12.63 -2.99
CA VAL A 160 5.72 12.12 -1.63
C VAL A 160 7.11 11.79 -1.10
N GLN A 161 7.38 12.18 0.15
CA GLN A 161 8.61 11.86 0.87
C GLN A 161 8.32 11.59 2.35
N LYS A 162 9.05 10.65 2.95
CA LYS A 162 9.05 10.33 4.36
C LYS A 162 9.97 11.31 5.11
N LEU A 163 9.37 12.21 5.87
CA LEU A 163 10.08 13.26 6.62
C LEU A 163 10.20 12.95 8.11
N HIS A 164 9.58 11.87 8.59
CA HIS A 164 9.64 11.48 9.99
C HIS A 164 9.88 9.96 10.16
N THR A 165 10.66 9.59 11.17
CA THR A 165 11.04 8.19 11.43
C THR A 165 10.00 7.40 12.22
N THR A 166 9.20 8.06 13.10
CA THR A 166 8.22 7.38 13.97
C THR A 166 6.78 7.90 13.95
N ASN A 167 6.52 9.12 13.49
CA ASN A 167 5.18 9.72 13.51
C ASN A 167 4.29 9.09 12.41
N PRO A 168 3.04 8.67 12.68
CA PRO A 168 2.11 8.25 11.62
C PRO A 168 1.93 9.27 10.49
N ALA A 169 1.95 10.57 10.80
CA ALA A 169 1.99 11.66 9.82
C ALA A 169 3.42 11.88 9.28
N ALA A 170 4.08 10.82 8.82
CA ALA A 170 5.47 10.86 8.37
C ALA A 170 5.66 11.41 6.96
N PHE A 171 4.65 11.24 6.10
CA PHE A 171 4.77 11.51 4.68
C PHE A 171 4.24 12.90 4.35
N GLN A 172 4.97 13.61 3.49
CA GLN A 172 4.55 14.92 2.98
C GLN A 172 4.87 15.01 1.48
N SER A 173 4.09 15.82 0.77
CA SER A 173 4.30 16.06 -0.66
C SER A 173 4.69 17.52 -0.88
N SER A 174 5.97 17.82 -1.05
CA SER A 174 6.44 19.17 -1.32
C SER A 174 6.88 19.31 -2.79
N PRO A 175 6.58 20.44 -3.48
CA PRO A 175 5.79 21.59 -3.05
C PRO A 175 4.27 21.44 -3.31
N ALA A 176 3.82 20.31 -3.85
CA ALA A 176 2.46 20.17 -4.42
C ALA A 176 1.34 19.97 -3.38
N GLY A 177 1.66 19.51 -2.18
CA GLY A 177 0.70 19.02 -1.20
C GLY A 177 0.14 17.62 -1.53
N PRO A 178 -0.63 17.02 -0.61
CA PRO A 178 -1.44 15.85 -0.90
C PRO A 178 -2.40 16.13 -2.06
N VAL A 179 -2.72 15.11 -2.85
CA VAL A 179 -3.71 15.19 -3.93
C VAL A 179 -5.13 14.94 -3.45
N GLY A 180 -5.29 14.50 -2.21
CA GLY A 180 -6.58 14.29 -1.56
C GLY A 180 -6.44 13.85 -0.11
N TRP A 181 -7.58 13.73 0.55
CA TRP A 181 -7.73 13.23 1.91
C TRP A 181 -8.90 12.26 1.96
N ILE A 182 -8.85 11.33 2.90
CA ILE A 182 -9.93 10.38 3.16
C ILE A 182 -10.61 10.80 4.44
N LEU A 183 -11.88 11.18 4.36
CA LEU A 183 -12.68 11.59 5.50
C LEU A 183 -13.96 10.76 5.55
N GLU A 184 -14.16 10.02 6.65
CA GLU A 184 -15.35 9.18 6.85
C GLU A 184 -15.57 8.17 5.70
N GLY A 185 -14.46 7.69 5.10
CA GLY A 185 -14.45 6.69 4.04
C GLY A 185 -14.69 7.23 2.62
N ARG A 186 -14.42 8.51 2.36
CA ARG A 186 -14.57 9.17 1.05
C ARG A 186 -13.41 10.11 0.76
#